data_AF-A0A9D7FL79-F1
#
_entry.id   AF-A0A9D7FL79-F1
#
_cell.length_a   1.000
_cell.length_b   1.000
_cell.length_c   1.000
_cell.angle_alpha   90.00
_cell.angle_beta   90.00
_cell.angle_gamma   90.00
#
_symmetry.space_group_name_H-M   'P 1'
#
loop_
_entity.id
_entity.type
_entity.pdbx_description
1 polymer ?
#
loop_
_entity_poly.entity_id
_entity_poly.type
_entity_poly.pdbx_seq_one_letter_code
_entity_poly.pdbx_strand_id
1 'polypeptide(L)'
;MTQPQRPDKCHLAAYYFPNYHRDPRNDQWHGSGWTEWELAKVARPRFEGHQQPKVPLWGYEDESDPAVFAKKIQAAADHGVDTFLFDWYWYEDGPYINGGLEKGFLKAENNHRMTFALMWANHDWVDIHPLKYRTPQRVLIPGCVSNEAFERLTDWIIEKYFSHPCYWKIDGKPYFSVL
;
A
#
# COMPACT_ATOMS: atom_id res chain seq x y z
N MET A 1 -20.36 16.68 22.08
CA MET A 1 -20.74 16.38 20.68
C MET A 1 -20.83 14.87 20.57
N THR A 2 -22.04 14.33 20.39
CA THR A 2 -22.28 12.90 20.20
C THR A 2 -21.78 12.49 18.82
N GLN A 3 -20.86 11.52 18.75
CA GLN A 3 -20.41 10.96 17.49
C GLN A 3 -21.61 10.37 16.74
N PRO A 4 -21.75 10.60 15.42
CA PRO A 4 -22.85 10.04 14.64
C PRO A 4 -22.79 8.51 14.69
N GLN A 5 -23.88 7.88 15.11
CA GLN A 5 -24.05 6.43 15.02
C GLN A 5 -24.13 6.02 13.55
N ARG A 6 -23.25 5.10 13.14
CA ARG A 6 -23.29 4.49 11.79
C ARG A 6 -24.61 3.75 11.59
N PRO A 7 -25.36 4.00 10.50
CA PRO A 7 -26.44 3.10 10.09
C PRO A 7 -25.85 1.74 9.72
N ASP A 8 -26.66 0.67 9.74
CA ASP A 8 -26.30 -0.75 9.57
C ASP A 8 -24.90 -0.96 8.96
N LYS A 9 -23.99 -1.48 9.79
CA LYS A 9 -22.53 -1.36 9.71
C LYS A 9 -21.97 -1.63 8.29
N CYS A 10 -21.92 -0.61 7.44
CA CYS A 10 -21.18 -0.67 6.18
C CYS A 10 -19.69 -0.84 6.51
N HIS A 11 -19.09 -1.92 6.01
CA HIS A 11 -17.67 -2.21 6.18
C HIS A 11 -16.86 -1.36 5.20
N LEU A 12 -16.02 -0.46 5.71
CA LEU A 12 -15.26 0.47 4.90
C LEU A 12 -13.81 0.02 4.75
N ALA A 13 -13.41 -0.31 3.52
CA ALA A 13 -12.02 -0.55 3.16
C ALA A 13 -11.43 0.66 2.41
N ALA A 14 -10.18 1.01 2.71
CA ALA A 14 -9.43 2.04 1.99
C ALA A 14 -8.23 1.40 1.26
N TYR A 15 -8.06 1.73 -0.02
CA TYR A 15 -6.85 1.37 -0.75
C TYR A 15 -5.63 2.01 -0.10
N TYR A 16 -4.59 1.21 0.09
CA TYR A 16 -3.34 1.65 0.69
C TYR A 16 -2.19 1.34 -0.25
N PHE A 17 -1.54 2.38 -0.76
CA PHE A 17 -0.35 2.25 -1.61
C PHE A 17 0.93 2.27 -0.77
N PRO A 18 1.70 1.16 -0.69
CA PRO A 18 2.78 1.02 0.28
C PRO A 18 4.17 1.42 -0.26
N ASN A 19 4.28 2.46 -1.10
CA ASN A 19 5.55 2.89 -1.68
C ASN A 19 6.23 4.08 -0.94
N TYR A 20 5.80 4.39 0.27
CA TYR A 20 6.31 5.53 1.06
C TYR A 20 7.41 5.15 2.06
N HIS A 21 8.18 4.12 1.70
CA HIS A 21 9.37 3.65 2.41
C HIS A 21 10.48 3.33 1.41
N ARG A 22 11.71 3.13 1.88
CA ARG A 22 12.81 2.76 1.00
C ARG A 22 12.70 1.30 0.55
N ASP A 23 12.74 1.09 -0.76
CA ASP A 23 12.86 -0.22 -1.39
C ASP A 23 14.14 -0.27 -2.24
N PRO A 24 14.94 -1.36 -2.17
CA PRO A 24 16.17 -1.47 -2.96
C PRO A 24 15.98 -1.36 -4.48
N ARG A 25 14.84 -1.80 -5.03
CA ARG A 25 14.55 -1.68 -6.46
C ARG A 25 14.28 -0.23 -6.84
N ASN A 26 13.57 0.50 -5.99
CA ASN A 26 13.39 1.94 -6.16
C ASN A 26 14.72 2.70 -6.14
N ASP A 27 15.61 2.35 -5.21
CA ASP A 27 16.94 2.95 -5.13
C ASP A 27 17.74 2.73 -6.43
N GLN A 28 17.58 1.56 -7.07
CA GLN A 28 18.24 1.24 -8.35
C GLN A 28 17.69 2.05 -9.52
N TRP A 29 16.38 2.31 -9.56
CA TRP A 29 15.76 3.01 -10.69
C TRP A 29 15.78 4.52 -10.56
N HIS A 30 15.60 5.02 -9.34
CA HIS A 30 15.35 6.44 -9.08
C HIS A 30 16.50 7.13 -8.30
N GLY A 31 17.46 6.35 -7.80
CA GLY A 31 18.60 6.82 -7.03
C GLY A 31 18.45 6.58 -5.53
N SER A 32 19.58 6.64 -4.82
CA SER A 32 19.63 6.25 -3.40
C SER A 32 18.74 7.11 -2.50
N GLY A 33 17.94 6.46 -1.67
CA GLY A 33 17.05 7.13 -0.72
C GLY A 33 15.69 7.50 -1.30
N TRP A 34 15.38 7.06 -2.52
CA TRP A 34 14.14 7.41 -3.16
C TRP A 34 12.95 6.75 -2.48
N THR A 35 11.87 7.52 -2.35
CA THR A 35 10.55 7.05 -1.93
C THR A 35 9.49 7.81 -2.74
N GLU A 36 8.26 7.31 -2.74
CA GLU A 36 7.13 7.98 -3.42
C GLU A 36 6.94 9.44 -2.96
N TRP A 37 7.41 9.79 -1.76
CA TRP A 37 7.38 11.17 -1.26
C TRP A 37 8.08 12.18 -2.17
N GLU A 38 9.10 11.76 -2.92
CA GLU A 38 9.80 12.66 -3.84
C GLU A 38 8.85 13.19 -4.93
N LEU A 39 7.88 12.39 -5.37
CA LEU A 39 6.86 12.82 -6.32
C LEU A 39 5.90 13.83 -5.72
N ALA A 40 5.46 13.60 -4.48
CA ALA A 40 4.60 14.54 -3.76
C ALA A 40 5.29 15.89 -3.53
N LYS A 41 6.60 15.89 -3.21
CA LYS A 41 7.39 17.11 -3.00
C LYS A 41 7.56 17.94 -4.27
N VAL A 42 7.80 17.29 -5.41
CA VAL A 42 8.06 18.00 -6.69
C VAL A 42 6.79 18.30 -7.49
N ALA A 43 5.62 17.86 -7.01
CA ALA A 43 4.34 18.13 -7.65
C ALA A 43 4.10 19.64 -7.77
N ARG A 44 3.59 20.06 -8.93
CA ARG A 44 3.26 21.46 -9.24
C ARG A 44 1.83 21.58 -9.75
N PRO A 45 1.17 22.74 -9.56
CA PRO A 45 -0.12 23.01 -10.18
C PRO A 45 -0.03 22.80 -11.69
N ARG A 46 -1.07 22.20 -12.28
CA ARG A 46 -1.14 21.89 -13.72
C ARG A 46 -2.28 22.63 -14.43
N PHE A 47 -3.16 23.25 -13.66
CA PHE A 47 -4.28 24.07 -14.10
C PHE A 47 -4.62 25.05 -12.97
N GLU A 48 -5.39 26.09 -13.28
CA GLU A 48 -5.81 27.10 -12.32
C GLU A 48 -6.58 26.49 -11.15
N GLY A 49 -6.23 26.88 -9.92
CA GLY A 49 -6.82 26.31 -8.70
C GLY A 49 -6.30 24.92 -8.30
N HIS A 50 -5.38 24.30 -9.07
CA HIS A 50 -4.81 23.00 -8.69
C HIS A 50 -3.92 23.14 -7.45
N GLN A 51 -4.36 22.55 -6.34
CA GLN A 51 -3.69 22.63 -5.05
C GLN A 51 -2.54 21.62 -4.93
N GLN A 52 -1.41 21.91 -5.59
CA GLN A 52 -0.17 21.15 -5.48
C GLN A 52 1.03 22.06 -5.18
N PRO A 53 2.07 21.57 -4.48
CA PRO A 53 2.15 20.25 -3.87
C PRO A 53 1.21 20.12 -2.65
N LYS A 54 0.59 18.95 -2.47
CA LYS A 54 -0.07 18.60 -1.20
C LYS A 54 0.99 18.13 -0.21
N VAL A 55 1.12 18.84 0.90
CA VAL A 55 2.04 18.46 2.00
C VAL A 55 1.25 17.63 3.02
N PRO A 56 1.68 16.39 3.34
CA PRO A 56 1.01 15.58 4.36
C PRO A 56 1.10 16.23 5.73
N LEU A 57 0.03 16.13 6.52
CA LEU A 57 -0.04 16.73 7.86
C LEU A 57 1.05 16.24 8.81
N TRP A 58 1.43 14.96 8.72
CA TRP A 58 2.49 14.35 9.55
C TRP A 58 3.87 14.39 8.90
N GLY A 59 4.00 15.06 7.76
CA GLY A 59 5.22 15.07 6.97
C GLY A 59 5.44 13.78 6.18
N TYR A 60 6.68 13.60 5.73
CA TYR A 60 7.10 12.54 4.81
C TYR A 60 7.67 11.34 5.59
N GLU A 61 6.85 10.74 6.47
CA GLU A 61 7.28 9.66 7.35
C GLU A 61 7.51 8.34 6.60
N ASP A 62 8.45 7.53 7.08
CA ASP A 62 8.70 6.17 6.58
C ASP A 62 7.65 5.22 7.16
N GLU A 63 6.78 4.70 6.31
CA GLU A 63 5.71 3.81 6.75
C GLU A 63 6.16 2.41 7.13
N SER A 64 7.41 2.02 6.83
CA SER A 64 7.94 0.75 7.33
C SER A 64 8.28 0.80 8.82
N ASP A 65 8.27 2.00 9.44
CA ASP A 65 8.33 2.16 10.89
C ASP A 65 6.97 1.84 11.54
N PRO A 66 6.89 0.84 12.45
CA PRO A 66 5.64 0.49 13.12
C PRO A 66 5.04 1.64 13.95
N ALA A 67 5.86 2.56 14.49
CA ALA A 67 5.34 3.71 15.23
C ALA A 67 4.66 4.72 14.30
N VAL A 68 5.17 4.88 13.07
CA VAL A 68 4.52 5.67 12.02
C VAL A 68 3.21 5.00 11.59
N PHE A 69 3.23 3.69 11.34
CA PHE A 69 2.01 2.99 10.95
C PHE A 69 0.96 2.97 12.06
N ALA A 70 1.36 2.91 13.34
CA ALA A 70 0.45 3.01 14.47
C ALA A 70 -0.35 4.31 14.49
N LYS A 71 0.25 5.44 14.10
CA LYS A 71 -0.46 6.72 13.92
C LYS A 71 -1.51 6.63 12.81
N LYS A 72 -1.17 5.99 11.69
CA LYS A 72 -2.09 5.75 10.55
C LYS A 72 -3.28 4.89 10.96
N ILE A 73 -3.02 3.78 11.68
CA ILE A 73 -4.07 2.90 12.22
C ILE A 73 -4.96 3.67 13.19
N GLN A 74 -4.37 4.45 14.10
CA GLN A 74 -5.13 5.23 15.08
C GLN A 74 -6.12 6.18 14.38
N ALA A 75 -5.63 6.99 13.43
CA ALA A 75 -6.49 7.94 12.72
C ALA A 75 -7.56 7.24 11.89
N ALA A 76 -7.20 6.17 11.18
CA ALA A 76 -8.14 5.42 10.34
C ALA A 76 -9.25 4.77 11.19
N ALA A 77 -8.89 4.05 12.25
CA ALA A 77 -9.85 3.43 13.17
C ALA A 77 -10.75 4.47 13.87
N ASP A 78 -10.18 5.60 14.30
CA ASP A 78 -10.94 6.67 14.98
C ASP A 78 -11.93 7.39 14.04
N HIS A 79 -11.74 7.27 12.72
CA HIS A 79 -12.61 7.87 11.70
C HIS A 79 -13.42 6.82 10.90
N GLY A 80 -13.47 5.58 11.40
CA GLY A 80 -14.34 4.53 10.86
C GLY A 80 -13.79 3.77 9.65
N VAL A 81 -12.51 3.88 9.30
CA VAL A 81 -11.92 2.95 8.32
C VAL A 81 -11.70 1.60 9.01
N ASP A 82 -12.31 0.54 8.48
CA ASP A 82 -12.29 -0.79 9.07
C ASP A 82 -11.13 -1.65 8.54
N THR A 83 -10.73 -1.42 7.28
CA THR A 83 -9.68 -2.19 6.59
C THR A 83 -8.76 -1.32 5.75
N PHE A 84 -7.46 -1.62 5.79
CA PHE A 84 -6.55 -1.23 4.72
C PHE A 84 -6.46 -2.36 3.68
N LEU A 85 -6.84 -2.06 2.44
CA LEU A 85 -6.65 -2.94 1.29
C LEU A 85 -5.32 -2.56 0.63
N PHE A 86 -4.28 -3.32 0.96
CA PHE A 86 -2.93 -3.04 0.46
C PHE A 86 -2.85 -3.34 -1.02
N ASP A 87 -2.38 -2.34 -1.77
CA ASP A 87 -1.87 -2.50 -3.11
C ASP A 87 -0.58 -3.33 -3.02
N TRP A 88 -0.73 -4.62 -3.28
CA TRP A 88 0.26 -5.63 -2.96
C TRP A 88 0.93 -6.13 -4.23
N TYR A 89 2.26 -6.05 -4.27
CA TYR A 89 3.04 -6.39 -5.45
C TYR A 89 3.88 -7.62 -5.22
N TRP A 90 3.80 -8.52 -6.20
CA TRP A 90 4.62 -9.70 -6.29
C TRP A 90 4.92 -9.98 -7.75
N TYR A 91 6.19 -10.18 -8.04
CA TYR A 91 6.71 -10.44 -9.37
C TYR A 91 7.40 -11.81 -9.41
N GLU A 92 7.95 -12.19 -10.56
CA GLU A 92 8.62 -13.48 -10.77
C GLU A 92 9.62 -13.83 -9.64
N ASP A 93 10.35 -12.81 -9.18
CA ASP A 93 11.41 -12.93 -8.18
C ASP A 93 10.98 -12.62 -6.73
N GLY A 94 9.69 -12.37 -6.48
CA GLY A 94 9.13 -12.21 -5.13
C GLY A 94 8.45 -10.86 -4.87
N PRO A 95 8.28 -10.49 -3.57
CA PRO A 95 7.52 -9.31 -3.18
C PRO A 95 8.26 -8.01 -3.54
N TYR A 96 7.48 -6.95 -3.73
CA TYR A 96 7.98 -5.60 -3.99
C TYR A 96 7.16 -4.60 -3.15
N ILE A 97 7.82 -3.57 -2.60
CA ILE A 97 7.20 -2.49 -1.79
C ILE A 97 6.28 -2.98 -0.66
N ASN A 98 6.58 -4.14 -0.08
CA ASN A 98 5.79 -4.76 0.99
C ASN A 98 6.16 -4.24 2.40
N GLY A 99 7.16 -3.36 2.55
CA GLY A 99 7.66 -2.90 3.84
C GLY A 99 6.63 -2.16 4.68
N GLY A 100 5.74 -1.37 4.06
CA GLY A 100 4.62 -0.73 4.75
C GLY A 100 3.67 -1.73 5.43
N LEU A 101 3.41 -2.87 4.79
CA LEU A 101 2.62 -3.95 5.39
C LEU A 101 3.44 -4.73 6.43
N GLU A 102 4.59 -5.29 6.03
CA GLU A 102 5.31 -6.30 6.82
C GLU A 102 6.06 -5.74 8.03
N LYS A 103 6.63 -4.54 7.89
CA LYS A 103 7.43 -3.88 8.92
C LYS A 103 6.63 -2.79 9.62
N GLY A 104 5.74 -2.13 8.90
CA GLY A 104 4.83 -1.12 9.43
C GLY A 104 3.60 -1.75 10.08
N PHE A 105 2.53 -1.94 9.30
CA PHE A 105 1.20 -2.34 9.81
C PHE A 105 1.24 -3.59 10.69
N LEU A 106 1.87 -4.68 10.25
CA LEU A 106 1.86 -5.94 10.99
C LEU A 106 2.67 -5.88 12.29
N LYS A 107 3.56 -4.90 12.47
CA LYS A 107 4.35 -4.72 13.69
C LYS A 107 3.89 -3.54 14.55
N ALA A 108 2.91 -2.77 14.08
CA ALA A 108 2.32 -1.70 14.87
C ALA A 108 1.57 -2.26 16.09
N GLU A 109 1.78 -1.65 17.25
CA GLU A 109 1.21 -2.11 18.53
C GLU A 109 -0.33 -2.17 18.54
N ASN A 110 -0.97 -1.34 17.72
CA ASN A 110 -2.42 -1.18 17.64
C ASN A 110 -3.02 -1.83 16.37
N ASN A 111 -2.28 -2.68 15.65
CA ASN A 111 -2.76 -3.30 14.41
C ASN A 111 -4.11 -4.04 14.55
N HIS A 112 -4.38 -4.60 15.73
CA HIS A 112 -5.62 -5.29 16.10
C HIS A 112 -6.88 -4.41 16.04
N ARG A 113 -6.73 -3.08 15.95
CA ARG A 113 -7.85 -2.14 15.82
C ARG A 113 -8.49 -2.15 14.43
N MET A 114 -7.79 -2.68 13.43
CA MET A 114 -8.24 -2.73 12.04
C MET A 114 -7.96 -4.11 11.47
N THR A 115 -8.55 -4.37 10.31
CA THR A 115 -8.15 -5.50 9.47
C THR A 115 -7.30 -5.02 8.30
N PHE A 116 -6.64 -5.96 7.62
CA PHE A 116 -5.98 -5.70 6.34
C PHE A 116 -6.35 -6.78 5.33
N ALA A 117 -6.26 -6.46 4.04
CA ALA A 117 -6.36 -7.42 2.96
C ALA A 117 -5.39 -7.06 1.84
N LEU A 118 -5.20 -7.98 0.91
CA LEU A 118 -4.38 -7.78 -0.27
C LEU A 118 -5.24 -7.59 -1.51
N MET A 119 -4.86 -6.61 -2.31
CA MET A 119 -5.19 -6.53 -3.73
C MET A 119 -3.89 -6.75 -4.48
N TRP A 120 -3.75 -7.88 -5.16
CA TRP A 120 -2.57 -8.13 -5.99
C TRP A 120 -2.63 -7.29 -7.26
N ALA A 121 -1.77 -6.28 -7.36
CA ALA A 121 -1.61 -5.49 -8.57
C ALA A 121 -0.73 -6.26 -9.57
N ASN A 122 -1.39 -7.03 -10.42
CA ASN A 122 -0.74 -7.92 -11.38
C ASN A 122 -0.61 -7.21 -12.73
N HIS A 123 0.26 -6.21 -12.77
CA HIS A 123 0.59 -5.49 -13.99
C HIS A 123 2.07 -5.16 -14.05
N ASP A 124 2.55 -4.84 -15.27
CA ASP A 124 3.91 -4.36 -15.47
C ASP A 124 4.19 -3.14 -14.59
N TRP A 125 5.31 -3.14 -13.87
CA TRP A 125 5.81 -1.93 -13.24
C TRP A 125 6.48 -1.07 -14.31
N VAL A 126 5.97 0.14 -14.51
CA VAL A 126 6.47 1.05 -15.53
C VAL A 126 7.16 2.26 -14.92
N ASP A 127 8.17 2.79 -15.62
CA ASP A 127 8.95 3.94 -15.22
C ASP A 127 8.13 5.24 -15.36
N ILE A 128 7.25 5.49 -14.40
CA ILE A 128 6.33 6.63 -14.40
C ILE A 128 6.60 7.68 -13.33
N HIS A 129 7.72 7.56 -12.61
CA HIS A 129 7.99 8.25 -11.35
C HIS A 129 9.25 9.15 -11.41
N PRO A 130 9.19 10.38 -11.99
CA PRO A 130 8.05 11.01 -12.66
C PRO A 130 8.11 10.90 -14.20
N LEU A 131 6.95 10.76 -14.84
CA LEU A 131 6.81 10.80 -16.30
C LEU A 131 6.02 12.02 -16.78
N LYS A 132 6.48 12.62 -17.88
CA LYS A 132 5.75 13.69 -18.57
C LYS A 132 4.68 13.09 -19.48
N TYR A 133 3.58 13.81 -19.68
CA TYR A 133 2.35 13.41 -20.41
C TYR A 133 2.53 12.87 -21.85
N ARG A 134 3.76 12.83 -22.39
CA ARG A 134 4.08 12.31 -23.74
C ARG A 134 5.39 11.51 -23.80
N THR A 135 6.02 11.25 -22.66
CA THR A 135 7.22 10.42 -22.65
C THR A 135 6.80 8.96 -22.75
N PRO A 136 7.39 8.15 -23.65
CA PRO A 136 7.10 6.72 -23.71
C PRO A 136 7.37 6.04 -22.37
N GLN A 137 6.48 5.15 -21.96
CA GLN A 137 6.65 4.33 -20.77
C GLN A 137 7.66 3.21 -21.07
N ARG A 138 8.55 2.98 -20.11
CA ARG A 138 9.47 1.83 -20.13
C ARG A 138 9.04 0.86 -19.04
N VAL A 139 8.90 -0.42 -19.37
CA VAL A 139 8.71 -1.48 -18.37
C VAL A 139 9.99 -1.66 -17.58
N LEU A 140 9.89 -1.58 -16.25
CA LEU A 140 10.96 -1.83 -15.29
C LEU A 140 10.92 -3.28 -14.80
N ILE A 141 9.72 -3.78 -14.50
CA ILE A 141 9.49 -5.19 -14.13
C ILE A 141 8.25 -5.71 -14.86
N PRO A 142 8.34 -6.82 -15.61
CA PRO A 142 7.17 -7.49 -16.17
C PRO A 142 6.26 -8.04 -15.07
N GLY A 143 4.94 -7.82 -15.19
CA GLY A 143 3.93 -8.36 -14.26
C GLY A 143 3.64 -9.84 -14.44
N CYS A 144 3.96 -10.40 -15.62
CA CYS A 144 3.78 -11.83 -15.87
C CYS A 144 4.57 -12.68 -14.87
N VAL A 145 3.90 -13.67 -14.29
CA VAL A 145 4.50 -14.65 -13.37
C VAL A 145 4.35 -16.07 -13.92
N SER A 146 5.37 -16.90 -13.71
CA SER A 146 5.32 -18.33 -13.99
C SER A 146 4.36 -19.06 -13.03
N ASN A 147 3.95 -20.27 -13.37
CA ASN A 147 3.17 -21.12 -12.46
C ASN A 147 3.94 -21.37 -11.15
N GLU A 148 5.25 -21.54 -11.21
CA GLU A 148 6.09 -21.73 -10.03
C GLU A 148 6.10 -20.47 -9.15
N ALA A 149 6.24 -19.28 -9.74
CA ALA A 149 6.15 -18.02 -9.02
C ALA A 149 4.75 -17.79 -8.42
N PHE A 150 3.70 -18.18 -9.13
CA PHE A 150 2.33 -18.14 -8.63
C PHE A 150 2.12 -19.11 -7.46
N GLU A 151 2.64 -20.33 -7.53
CA GLU A 151 2.59 -21.29 -6.41
C GLU A 151 3.30 -20.73 -5.18
N ARG A 152 4.53 -20.19 -5.34
CA ARG A 152 5.26 -19.52 -4.26
C ARG A 152 4.48 -18.35 -3.65
N LEU A 153 3.86 -17.53 -4.50
CA LEU A 153 2.99 -16.43 -4.09
C LEU A 153 1.82 -16.96 -3.25
N THR A 154 1.13 -17.99 -3.73
CA THR A 154 -0.04 -18.54 -3.03
C THR A 154 0.32 -19.16 -1.69
N ASP A 155 1.42 -19.92 -1.61
CA ASP A 155 1.91 -20.48 -0.36
C ASP A 155 2.28 -19.36 0.62
N TRP A 156 2.96 -18.32 0.12
CA TRP A 156 3.34 -17.16 0.93
C TRP A 156 2.12 -16.45 1.54
N ILE A 157 1.12 -16.11 0.72
CA ILE A 157 -0.05 -15.38 1.23
C ILE A 157 -0.90 -16.22 2.18
N ILE A 158 -0.99 -17.54 1.95
CA ILE A 158 -1.71 -18.47 2.84
C ILE A 158 -1.00 -18.54 4.20
N GLU A 159 0.32 -18.76 4.19
CA GLU A 159 1.10 -18.93 5.42
C GLU A 159 1.19 -17.62 6.20
N LYS A 160 1.53 -16.51 5.54
CA LYS A 160 1.87 -15.24 6.21
C LYS A 160 0.68 -14.34 6.48
N TYR A 161 -0.32 -14.31 5.59
CA TYR A 161 -1.35 -13.28 5.62
C TYR A 161 -2.74 -13.86 5.91
N PHE A 162 -3.24 -14.85 5.16
CA PHE A 162 -4.61 -15.37 5.35
C PHE A 162 -4.81 -16.03 6.72
N SER A 163 -3.73 -16.53 7.32
CA SER A 163 -3.68 -17.09 8.67
C SER A 163 -3.67 -16.01 9.77
N HIS A 164 -3.34 -14.76 9.44
CA HIS A 164 -3.18 -13.69 10.41
C HIS A 164 -4.53 -13.28 11.02
N PRO A 165 -4.62 -13.05 12.35
CA PRO A 165 -5.89 -12.73 13.01
C PRO A 165 -6.53 -11.42 12.53
N CYS A 166 -5.71 -10.46 12.08
CA CYS A 166 -6.18 -9.20 11.50
C CYS A 166 -6.48 -9.27 9.98
N TYR A 167 -6.38 -10.44 9.34
CA TYR A 167 -6.72 -10.54 7.91
C TYR A 167 -8.23 -10.41 7.71
N TRP A 168 -8.65 -9.56 6.78
CA TRP A 168 -10.06 -9.31 6.51
C TRP A 168 -10.70 -10.53 5.84
N LYS A 169 -11.82 -10.96 6.41
CA LYS A 169 -12.61 -12.10 5.95
C LYS A 169 -14.05 -11.69 5.71
N ILE A 170 -14.64 -12.23 4.65
CA ILE A 170 -16.08 -12.12 4.34
C ILE A 170 -16.66 -13.52 4.50
N ASP A 171 -17.67 -13.67 5.36
CA ASP A 171 -18.27 -14.97 5.71
C ASP A 171 -17.23 -16.02 6.13
N GLY A 172 -16.21 -15.59 6.89
CA GLY A 172 -15.11 -16.44 7.36
C GLY A 172 -14.04 -16.78 6.31
N LYS A 173 -14.17 -16.28 5.08
CA LYS A 173 -13.24 -16.54 3.97
C LYS A 173 -12.32 -15.34 3.70
N PRO A 174 -11.01 -15.54 3.44
CA PRO A 174 -10.10 -14.44 3.12
C PRO A 174 -10.59 -13.63 1.91
N TYR A 175 -10.61 -12.30 2.04
CA TYR A 175 -10.75 -11.43 0.88
C TYR A 175 -9.42 -11.34 0.13
N PHE A 176 -9.42 -11.54 -1.18
CA PHE A 176 -8.27 -11.32 -2.05
C PHE A 176 -8.80 -10.82 -3.40
N SER A 177 -8.25 -9.71 -3.89
CA SER A 177 -8.59 -9.17 -5.20
C SER A 177 -7.34 -9.09 -6.07
N VAL A 178 -7.55 -9.03 -7.39
CA VAL A 178 -6.49 -8.90 -8.38
C VAL A 178 -6.85 -7.70 -9.26
N LEU A 179 -5.88 -6.85 -9.54
CA LEU A 179 -5.99 -5.68 -10.41
C LEU A 179 -5.07 -5.84 -11.63
#